data_AF-A0A917YSA9-F1
#
_entry.id   AF-A0A917YSA9-F1
#
_cell.length_a   1.000
_cell.length_b   1.000
_cell.length_c   1.000
_cell.angle_alpha   90.00
_cell.angle_beta   90.00
_cell.angle_gamma   90.00
#
_symmetry.space_group_name_H-M   'P 1'
#
loop_
_entity.id
_entity.type
_entity.pdbx_description
1 polymer ?
#
loop_
_entity_poly.entity_id
_entity_poly.type
_entity_poly.pdbx_seq_one_letter_code
_entity_poly.pdbx_strand_id
1 'polypeptide(L)'
;MHKILILFGLVLASLAVRADSLDDGPYVFTGQPNWQAWWVCAGKARSQALVVAQQVVNIEDCGLHAQLYPTEAERPALVHEEKPLKLAAISDIHGQFGLFKTLLKVHKIIDAQGNWQFGQGQLVITGDIFDRGPRQTEALWLIYQLQHQAHTAGGKLHFLLGNHEVMVLNGDLRYLNDKYEKVAKVLNKSFPALYGEDTVLGQWLRTRNVLVKVGDMLFLHGGLHPELAKEGRTLTEINQVFSGQLVEDKNNPREGFTRYLHKTNGPIWYRGYFRFPKASDEDIDLLRSHFGVNSIVVGHTTQEQVSSFYDGKVIAIDSGIKNGESGEILLIENGKRYRGLLDGSRVSL
;
A
#
# COMPACT_ATOMS: atom_id res chain seq x y z
N MET A 1 49.79 -32.87 -30.67
CA MET A 1 48.37 -32.66 -31.03
C MET A 1 47.49 -33.13 -29.88
N HIS A 2 47.09 -32.27 -28.95
CA HIS A 2 46.01 -32.55 -27.99
C HIS A 2 45.33 -31.20 -27.68
N LYS A 3 44.17 -30.96 -28.28
CA LYS A 3 43.33 -29.79 -28.01
C LYS A 3 42.49 -30.09 -26.77
N ILE A 4 42.68 -29.32 -25.70
CA ILE A 4 41.80 -29.33 -24.53
C ILE A 4 40.60 -28.43 -24.86
N LEU A 5 39.42 -29.04 -24.99
CA LEU A 5 38.15 -28.35 -25.18
C LEU A 5 37.59 -28.00 -23.80
N ILE A 6 37.66 -26.73 -23.40
CA ILE A 6 37.02 -26.26 -22.17
C ILE A 6 35.54 -26.01 -22.48
N LEU A 7 34.67 -26.90 -21.99
CA LEU A 7 33.22 -26.78 -22.09
C LEU A 7 32.74 -25.80 -21.01
N PHE A 8 32.40 -24.57 -21.40
CA PHE A 8 31.68 -23.63 -20.54
C PHE A 8 30.22 -24.09 -20.40
N GLY A 9 29.90 -24.75 -19.29
CA GLY A 9 28.53 -25.02 -18.89
C GLY A 9 27.88 -23.74 -18.38
N LEU A 10 27.16 -23.01 -19.24
CA LEU A 10 26.25 -21.96 -18.82
C LEU A 10 25.05 -22.63 -18.13
N VAL A 11 25.04 -22.65 -16.80
CA VAL A 11 23.82 -22.96 -16.04
C VAL A 11 22.92 -21.73 -16.13
N LEU A 12 22.11 -21.67 -17.19
CA LEU A 12 20.94 -20.82 -17.21
C LEU A 12 19.96 -21.37 -16.17
N ALA A 13 20.03 -20.83 -14.95
CA ALA A 13 18.94 -20.96 -13.99
C ALA A 13 17.73 -20.25 -14.58
N SER A 14 16.89 -20.99 -15.29
CA SER A 14 15.57 -20.53 -15.70
C SER A 14 14.78 -20.21 -14.44
N LEU A 15 14.61 -18.92 -14.14
CA LEU A 15 13.54 -18.45 -13.27
C LEU A 15 12.23 -18.70 -14.02
N ALA A 16 11.78 -19.95 -14.01
CA ALA A 16 10.41 -20.28 -14.36
C ALA A 16 9.54 -19.57 -13.33
N VAL A 17 8.87 -18.51 -13.75
CA VAL A 17 7.70 -17.99 -13.05
C VAL A 17 6.78 -19.19 -12.88
N ARG A 18 6.61 -19.68 -11.65
CA ARG A 18 5.60 -20.70 -11.35
C ARG A 18 4.24 -20.04 -11.58
N ALA A 19 3.74 -20.18 -12.80
CA ALA A 19 2.31 -20.10 -13.05
C ALA A 19 1.61 -21.13 -12.13
N ASP A 20 0.52 -20.71 -11.50
CA ASP A 20 -0.44 -21.56 -10.79
C ASP A 20 -0.04 -22.21 -9.45
N SER A 21 0.97 -21.71 -8.73
CA SER A 21 1.11 -22.12 -7.32
C SER A 21 0.06 -21.42 -6.44
N LEU A 22 -0.75 -22.19 -5.70
CA LEU A 22 -1.61 -21.68 -4.61
C LEU A 22 -0.82 -21.23 -3.37
N ASP A 23 0.48 -21.06 -3.49
CA ASP A 23 1.36 -20.69 -2.39
C ASP A 23 0.98 -19.27 -1.91
N ASP A 24 0.63 -19.13 -0.63
CA ASP A 24 0.29 -17.84 -0.01
C ASP A 24 0.51 -17.84 1.50
N GLY A 25 0.54 -16.64 2.09
CA GLY A 25 0.85 -16.41 3.50
C GLY A 25 2.21 -15.72 3.73
N PRO A 26 2.68 -15.67 4.98
CA PRO A 26 1.98 -16.16 6.16
C PRO A 26 0.75 -15.31 6.53
N TYR A 27 -0.26 -15.94 7.11
CA TYR A 27 -1.34 -15.30 7.85
C TYR A 27 -1.11 -15.53 9.34
N VAL A 28 -0.81 -14.47 10.09
CA VAL A 28 -0.38 -14.57 11.49
C VAL A 28 -1.50 -14.15 12.41
N PHE A 29 -2.04 -15.13 13.13
CA PHE A 29 -3.12 -14.95 14.10
C PHE A 29 -2.53 -14.71 15.49
N THR A 30 -3.01 -13.66 16.15
CA THR A 30 -2.65 -13.26 17.51
C THR A 30 -3.69 -13.83 18.47
N GLY A 31 -3.34 -14.86 19.24
CA GLY A 31 -4.28 -15.54 20.14
C GLY A 31 -3.59 -16.24 21.30
N GLN A 32 -4.37 -16.66 22.30
CA GLN A 32 -3.91 -17.42 23.46
C GLN A 32 -3.95 -18.93 23.18
N PRO A 33 -2.99 -19.74 23.69
CA PRO A 33 -1.83 -19.34 24.48
C PRO A 33 -0.63 -18.86 23.65
N ASN A 34 -0.65 -19.05 22.33
CA ASN A 34 0.44 -18.67 21.42
C ASN A 34 -0.11 -18.11 20.10
N TRP A 35 0.67 -17.25 19.46
CA TRP A 35 0.38 -16.81 18.09
C TRP A 35 0.55 -17.99 17.12
N GLN A 36 -0.13 -17.94 15.98
CA GLN A 36 -0.04 -18.99 14.97
C GLN A 36 0.11 -18.39 13.58
N ALA A 37 1.17 -18.78 12.88
CA ALA A 37 1.34 -18.48 11.47
C ALA A 37 0.81 -19.61 10.60
N TRP A 38 0.10 -19.25 9.54
CA TRP A 38 -0.46 -20.17 8.56
C TRP A 38 0.02 -19.84 7.15
N TRP A 39 0.40 -20.86 6.40
CA TRP A 39 0.71 -20.79 4.99
C TRP A 39 -0.18 -21.74 4.22
N VAL A 40 -0.40 -21.43 2.95
CA VAL A 40 -0.78 -22.43 1.96
C VAL A 40 0.47 -22.73 1.16
N CYS A 41 0.90 -24.00 1.14
CA CYS A 41 2.06 -24.46 0.38
C CYS A 41 1.65 -25.65 -0.48
N ALA A 42 1.84 -25.55 -1.80
CA ALA A 42 1.36 -26.48 -2.80
C ALA A 42 -0.12 -26.85 -2.60
N GLY A 43 -0.96 -25.86 -2.28
CA GLY A 43 -2.40 -26.03 -2.04
C GLY A 43 -2.78 -26.71 -0.72
N LYS A 44 -1.83 -26.90 0.20
CA LYS A 44 -2.07 -27.49 1.53
C LYS A 44 -1.80 -26.49 2.65
N ALA A 45 -2.67 -26.46 3.65
CA ALA A 45 -2.46 -25.66 4.85
C ALA A 45 -1.26 -26.20 5.63
N ARG A 46 -0.37 -25.29 6.04
CA ARG A 46 0.74 -25.54 6.95
C ARG A 46 0.73 -24.47 8.03
N SER A 47 1.14 -24.82 9.24
CA SER A 47 1.16 -23.86 10.34
C SER A 47 2.33 -24.06 11.28
N GLN A 48 2.65 -22.97 11.97
CA GLN A 48 3.71 -22.91 12.96
C GLN A 48 3.19 -22.14 14.18
N ALA A 49 3.32 -22.73 15.37
CA ALA A 49 3.11 -22.00 16.62
C ALA A 49 4.28 -21.06 16.88
N LEU A 50 3.98 -19.84 17.31
CA LEU A 50 4.96 -18.79 17.54
C LEU A 50 4.93 -18.34 18.99
N VAL A 51 6.13 -18.21 19.57
CA VAL A 51 6.34 -17.52 20.85
C VAL A 51 6.88 -16.14 20.51
N VAL A 52 5.97 -15.17 20.40
CA VAL A 52 6.34 -13.78 20.11
C VAL A 52 6.54 -13.06 21.43
N ALA A 53 7.71 -13.27 22.02
CA ALA A 53 8.10 -12.61 23.26
C ALA A 53 9.36 -11.79 22.96
N GLN A 54 9.18 -10.48 22.79
CA GLN A 54 10.19 -9.43 22.96
C GLN A 54 11.25 -9.23 21.86
N GLN A 55 11.33 -10.09 20.84
CA GLN A 55 12.31 -9.93 19.75
C GLN A 55 11.66 -10.03 18.37
N VAL A 56 12.40 -9.55 17.36
CA VAL A 56 12.02 -9.72 15.94
C VAL A 56 12.03 -11.20 15.60
N VAL A 57 10.94 -11.69 14.99
CA VAL A 57 10.82 -13.09 14.58
C VAL A 57 10.74 -13.16 13.06
N ASN A 58 11.68 -13.87 12.44
CA ASN A 58 11.60 -14.20 11.02
C ASN A 58 10.91 -15.56 10.89
N ILE A 59 9.86 -15.62 10.07
CA ILE A 59 9.14 -16.85 9.76
C ILE A 59 9.17 -17.08 8.26
N GLU A 60 9.27 -18.34 7.85
CA GLU A 60 9.33 -18.72 6.44
C GLU A 60 8.74 -20.12 6.24
N ASP A 61 7.96 -20.28 5.18
CA ASP A 61 7.62 -21.60 4.62
C ASP A 61 7.38 -21.47 3.11
N CYS A 62 7.72 -22.51 2.36
CA CYS A 62 7.61 -22.59 0.89
C CYS A 62 8.13 -21.34 0.13
N GLY A 63 9.16 -20.67 0.66
CA GLY A 63 9.75 -19.46 0.06
C GLY A 63 8.97 -18.17 0.33
N LEU A 64 7.93 -18.22 1.16
CA LEU A 64 7.16 -17.08 1.64
C LEU A 64 7.59 -16.74 3.07
N HIS A 65 8.08 -15.52 3.26
CA HIS A 65 8.63 -15.06 4.52
C HIS A 65 7.90 -13.84 5.06
N ALA A 66 7.96 -13.65 6.37
CA ALA A 66 7.59 -12.41 7.05
C ALA A 66 8.53 -12.14 8.22
N GLN A 67 8.71 -10.86 8.51
CA GLN A 67 9.41 -10.38 9.70
C GLN A 67 8.37 -9.78 10.65
N LEU A 68 8.23 -10.36 11.84
CA LEU A 68 7.31 -9.91 12.88
C LEU A 68 8.06 -9.08 13.91
N TYR A 69 7.44 -7.99 14.35
CA TYR A 69 7.97 -7.11 15.39
C TYR A 69 7.16 -7.24 16.68
N PRO A 70 7.80 -7.14 17.86
CA PRO A 70 7.16 -7.35 19.15
C PRO A 70 6.27 -6.16 19.59
N THR A 71 6.27 -5.05 18.86
CA THR A 71 5.51 -3.84 19.17
C THR A 71 4.08 -3.94 18.66
N GLU A 72 3.13 -3.46 19.46
CA GLU A 72 1.74 -3.30 19.02
C GLU A 72 1.65 -2.35 17.82
N ALA A 73 0.63 -2.57 16.98
CA ALA A 73 0.38 -1.68 15.87
C ALA A 73 -0.12 -0.32 16.41
N GLU A 74 0.61 0.75 16.09
CA GLU A 74 0.20 2.11 16.42
C GLU A 74 -0.20 2.89 15.17
N ARG A 75 -1.15 3.82 15.34
CA ARG A 75 -1.57 4.73 14.28
C ARG A 75 -0.47 5.78 14.05
N PRO A 76 0.08 5.89 12.82
CA PRO A 76 1.08 6.90 12.52
C PRO A 76 0.53 8.32 12.67
N ALA A 77 1.43 9.27 12.95
CA ALA A 77 1.07 10.69 12.97
C ALA A 77 0.48 11.14 11.63
N LEU A 78 -0.50 12.04 11.72
CA LEU A 78 -1.25 12.54 10.58
C LEU A 78 -0.53 13.65 9.82
N VAL A 79 0.24 14.48 10.54
CA VAL A 79 0.87 15.68 10.02
C VAL A 79 2.36 15.63 10.30
N HIS A 80 3.14 15.89 9.25
CA HIS A 80 4.59 16.04 9.30
C HIS A 80 4.96 17.37 8.66
N GLU A 81 5.18 18.40 9.47
CA GLU A 81 5.40 19.77 8.97
C GLU A 81 6.72 19.92 8.17
N GLU A 82 7.70 19.07 8.45
CA GLU A 82 8.99 19.10 7.78
C GLU A 82 8.88 18.59 6.33
N LYS A 83 9.37 19.42 5.39
CA LYS A 83 9.52 19.01 3.99
C LYS A 83 10.71 18.05 3.87
N PRO A 84 10.49 16.79 3.45
CA PRO A 84 11.58 15.84 3.30
C PRO A 84 12.49 16.22 2.13
N LEU A 85 13.80 16.03 2.29
CA LEU A 85 14.77 16.19 1.20
C LEU A 85 14.58 15.14 0.10
N LYS A 86 14.10 13.95 0.48
CA LYS A 86 13.80 12.82 -0.42
C LYS A 86 12.46 12.23 -0.05
N LEU A 87 11.55 12.19 -1.01
CA LEU A 87 10.26 11.51 -0.90
C LEU A 87 9.99 10.68 -2.15
N ALA A 88 9.39 9.52 -1.98
CA ALA A 88 8.83 8.73 -3.05
C ALA A 88 7.34 8.48 -2.78
N ALA A 89 6.50 8.43 -3.81
CA ALA A 89 5.08 8.12 -3.66
C ALA A 89 4.56 7.21 -4.78
N ILE A 90 3.80 6.18 -4.41
CA ILE A 90 3.27 5.14 -5.30
C ILE A 90 1.87 4.72 -4.85
N SER A 91 1.05 4.16 -5.75
CA SER A 91 -0.33 3.76 -5.45
C SER A 91 -0.78 2.58 -6.30
N ASP A 92 -1.90 1.95 -5.93
CA ASP A 92 -2.68 1.02 -6.77
C ASP A 92 -1.86 -0.18 -7.28
N ILE A 93 -1.11 -0.80 -6.34
CA ILE A 93 -0.28 -1.97 -6.63
C ILE A 93 -1.12 -3.18 -7.01
N HIS A 94 -2.29 -3.36 -6.38
CA HIS A 94 -3.26 -4.42 -6.71
C HIS A 94 -2.61 -5.80 -6.89
N GLY A 95 -1.86 -6.24 -5.88
CA GLY A 95 -1.19 -7.55 -5.89
C GLY A 95 -0.09 -7.74 -6.95
N GLN A 96 0.34 -6.70 -7.68
CA GLN A 96 1.42 -6.76 -8.67
C GLN A 96 2.80 -6.60 -8.00
N PHE A 97 3.08 -7.48 -7.04
CA PHE A 97 4.26 -7.40 -6.16
C PHE A 97 5.60 -7.36 -6.91
N GLY A 98 5.71 -8.07 -8.04
CA GLY A 98 6.94 -8.08 -8.85
C GLY A 98 7.29 -6.70 -9.39
N LEU A 99 6.30 -5.99 -9.96
CA LEU A 99 6.48 -4.62 -10.45
C LEU A 99 6.75 -3.66 -9.29
N PHE A 100 5.99 -3.77 -8.20
CA PHE A 100 6.19 -2.95 -7.01
C PHE A 100 7.62 -3.06 -6.48
N LYS A 101 8.11 -4.28 -6.25
CA LYS A 101 9.48 -4.53 -5.79
C LYS A 101 10.52 -4.01 -6.79
N THR A 102 10.27 -4.15 -8.08
CA THR A 102 11.17 -3.65 -9.13
C THR A 102 11.29 -2.13 -9.08
N LEU A 103 10.17 -1.40 -9.04
CA LEU A 103 10.16 0.07 -8.93
C LEU A 103 10.91 0.56 -7.70
N LEU A 104 10.66 -0.06 -6.53
CA LEU A 104 11.38 0.31 -5.31
C LEU A 104 12.89 0.05 -5.41
N LYS A 105 13.31 -1.04 -6.06
CA LYS A 105 14.73 -1.39 -6.23
C LYS A 105 15.45 -0.46 -7.18
N VAL A 106 14.91 -0.24 -8.38
CA VAL A 106 15.59 0.57 -9.41
C VAL A 106 15.74 2.03 -8.99
N HIS A 107 14.83 2.52 -8.13
CA HIS A 107 14.90 3.86 -7.53
C HIS A 107 15.60 3.91 -6.16
N LYS A 108 16.26 2.81 -5.75
CA LYS A 108 17.08 2.71 -4.53
C LYS A 108 16.31 3.04 -3.24
N ILE A 109 15.02 2.74 -3.23
CA ILE A 109 14.19 2.81 -2.02
C ILE A 109 14.40 1.56 -1.18
N ILE A 110 14.62 0.41 -1.83
CA ILE A 110 15.01 -0.85 -1.21
C ILE A 110 16.27 -1.44 -1.86
N ASP A 111 17.03 -2.20 -1.10
CA ASP A 111 18.22 -2.90 -1.57
C ASP A 111 17.89 -4.17 -2.37
N ALA A 112 18.91 -4.94 -2.74
CA ALA A 112 18.75 -6.17 -3.51
C ALA A 112 17.97 -7.26 -2.75
N GLN A 113 18.08 -7.26 -1.42
CA GLN A 113 17.43 -8.19 -0.49
C GLN A 113 15.99 -7.75 -0.16
N GLY A 114 15.63 -6.50 -0.45
CA GLY A 114 14.32 -5.92 -0.18
C GLY A 114 14.25 -5.15 1.14
N ASN A 115 15.39 -4.79 1.73
CA ASN A 115 15.44 -3.94 2.93
C ASN A 115 15.45 -2.46 2.56
N TRP A 116 15.00 -1.61 3.48
CA TRP A 116 15.02 -0.16 3.34
C TRP A 116 16.42 0.37 3.02
N GLN A 117 16.55 1.08 1.90
CA GLN A 117 17.78 1.75 1.44
C GLN A 117 17.58 3.27 1.30
N PHE A 118 16.41 3.80 1.64
CA PHE A 118 16.07 5.20 1.39
C PHE A 118 16.54 6.18 2.48
N GLY A 119 17.36 5.72 3.44
CA GLY A 119 17.91 6.55 4.51
C GLY A 119 16.83 7.28 5.32
N GLN A 120 16.99 8.58 5.53
CA GLN A 120 15.99 9.45 6.15
C GLN A 120 14.86 9.91 5.20
N GLY A 121 14.80 9.35 3.98
CA GLY A 121 13.76 9.65 3.03
C GLY A 121 12.38 9.15 3.50
N GLN A 122 11.34 9.53 2.77
CA GLN A 122 9.98 9.11 3.08
C GLN A 122 9.34 8.40 1.88
N LEU A 123 8.68 7.26 2.12
CA LEU A 123 7.85 6.58 1.12
C LEU A 123 6.37 6.76 1.49
N VAL A 124 5.55 7.23 0.57
CA VAL A 124 4.09 7.29 0.72
C VAL A 124 3.46 6.28 -0.22
N ILE A 125 2.58 5.43 0.30
CA ILE A 125 1.79 4.49 -0.49
C ILE A 125 0.31 4.87 -0.30
N THR A 126 -0.34 5.38 -1.34
CA THR A 126 -1.72 5.90 -1.23
C THR A 126 -2.79 4.83 -1.48
N GLY A 127 -2.59 3.64 -0.92
CA GLY A 127 -3.61 2.57 -0.89
C GLY A 127 -3.62 1.63 -2.08
N ASP A 128 -4.61 0.73 -2.07
CA ASP A 128 -4.92 -0.26 -3.09
C ASP A 128 -3.79 -1.28 -3.34
N ILE A 129 -3.39 -1.97 -2.28
CA ILE A 129 -2.53 -3.17 -2.34
C ILE A 129 -3.37 -4.41 -2.65
N PHE A 130 -4.58 -4.47 -2.12
CA PHE A 130 -5.50 -5.60 -2.30
C PHE A 130 -6.06 -5.70 -3.72
N ASP A 131 -6.56 -6.90 -4.04
CA ASP A 131 -7.36 -7.26 -5.22
C ASP A 131 -6.60 -7.29 -6.56
N ARG A 132 -7.25 -7.92 -7.56
CA ARG A 132 -6.78 -8.15 -8.94
C ARG A 132 -5.56 -9.07 -9.07
N GLY A 133 -4.41 -8.69 -8.53
CA GLY A 133 -3.16 -9.45 -8.65
C GLY A 133 -3.02 -10.56 -7.59
N PRO A 134 -2.19 -11.59 -7.83
CA PRO A 134 -2.14 -12.79 -6.98
C PRO A 134 -1.08 -12.73 -5.87
N ARG A 135 -0.52 -11.56 -5.57
CA ARG A 135 0.61 -11.40 -4.62
C ARG A 135 0.47 -10.23 -3.63
N GLN A 136 -0.75 -9.97 -3.17
CA GLN A 136 -1.03 -8.88 -2.23
C GLN A 136 -0.51 -9.17 -0.82
N THR A 137 -0.49 -10.43 -0.38
CA THR A 137 0.02 -10.83 0.93
C THR A 137 1.51 -10.51 1.05
N GLU A 138 2.30 -10.81 0.04
CA GLU A 138 3.73 -10.48 0.00
C GLU A 138 3.98 -8.97 -0.06
N ALA A 139 3.13 -8.23 -0.78
CA ALA A 139 3.21 -6.77 -0.81
C ALA A 139 2.96 -6.16 0.57
N LEU A 140 1.94 -6.63 1.30
CA LEU A 140 1.64 -6.17 2.66
C LEU A 140 2.77 -6.48 3.64
N TRP A 141 3.36 -7.68 3.59
CA TRP A 141 4.50 -8.02 4.45
C TRP A 141 5.74 -7.20 4.14
N LEU A 142 6.02 -6.92 2.87
CA LEU A 142 7.12 -6.02 2.50
C LEU A 142 6.87 -4.62 3.07
N ILE A 143 5.67 -4.07 2.92
CA ILE A 143 5.34 -2.73 3.42
C ILE A 143 5.44 -2.67 4.95
N TYR A 144 4.93 -3.70 5.64
CA TYR A 144 5.03 -3.86 7.10
C TYR A 144 6.49 -3.85 7.56
N GLN A 145 7.34 -4.66 6.91
CA GLN A 145 8.79 -4.69 7.18
C GLN A 145 9.46 -3.35 6.92
N LEU A 146 9.22 -2.76 5.75
CA LEU A 146 9.83 -1.49 5.35
C LEU A 146 9.43 -0.34 6.27
N GLN A 147 8.22 -0.37 6.82
CA GLN A 147 7.80 0.65 7.77
C GLN A 147 8.66 0.66 9.04
N HIS A 148 8.92 -0.51 9.61
CA HIS A 148 9.80 -0.62 10.76
C HIS A 148 11.24 -0.21 10.39
N GLN A 149 11.77 -0.73 9.29
CA GLN A 149 13.15 -0.43 8.86
C GLN A 149 13.36 1.06 8.54
N ALA A 150 12.36 1.70 7.91
CA ALA A 150 12.38 3.14 7.65
C ALA A 150 12.47 3.92 8.96
N HIS A 151 11.62 3.59 9.95
CA HIS A 151 11.65 4.21 11.26
C HIS A 151 13.02 4.06 11.95
N THR A 152 13.59 2.85 11.96
CA THR A 152 14.93 2.60 12.52
C THR A 152 16.04 3.40 11.82
N ALA A 153 15.90 3.65 10.52
CA ALA A 153 16.85 4.44 9.73
C ALA A 153 16.64 5.97 9.82
N GLY A 154 15.66 6.43 10.61
CA GLY A 154 15.28 7.85 10.69
C GLY A 154 14.45 8.35 9.51
N GLY A 155 14.00 7.45 8.62
CA GLY A 155 13.06 7.72 7.55
C GLY A 155 11.61 7.42 7.96
N LYS A 156 10.69 7.45 6.99
CA LYS A 156 9.27 7.15 7.24
C LYS A 156 8.65 6.37 6.08
N LEU A 157 7.75 5.44 6.40
CA LEU A 157 6.82 4.85 5.43
C LEU A 157 5.39 5.14 5.88
N HIS A 158 4.67 5.85 5.02
CA HIS A 158 3.26 6.19 5.19
C HIS A 158 2.40 5.29 4.30
N PHE A 159 1.79 4.26 4.88
CA PHE A 159 0.80 3.46 4.17
C PHE A 159 -0.60 3.96 4.50
N LEU A 160 -1.34 4.37 3.48
CA LEU A 160 -2.71 4.85 3.58
C LEU A 160 -3.69 3.79 3.10
N LEU A 161 -4.92 3.83 3.60
CA LEU A 161 -5.99 2.97 3.12
C LEU A 161 -6.56 3.51 1.80
N GLY A 162 -6.66 2.64 0.81
CA GLY A 162 -7.44 2.83 -0.40
C GLY A 162 -8.82 2.20 -0.28
N ASN A 163 -9.59 2.23 -1.37
CA ASN A 163 -10.92 1.65 -1.32
C ASN A 163 -10.90 0.12 -1.27
N HIS A 164 -9.88 -0.53 -1.84
CA HIS A 164 -9.78 -1.98 -1.84
C HIS A 164 -9.42 -2.55 -0.46
N GLU A 165 -8.59 -1.87 0.33
CA GLU A 165 -8.39 -2.26 1.74
C GLU A 165 -9.72 -2.24 2.51
N VAL A 166 -10.51 -1.18 2.34
CA VAL A 166 -11.80 -1.03 3.02
C VAL A 166 -12.79 -2.07 2.53
N MET A 167 -12.88 -2.30 1.22
CA MET A 167 -13.75 -3.32 0.64
C MET A 167 -13.45 -4.72 1.21
N VAL A 168 -12.19 -5.15 1.19
CA VAL A 168 -11.77 -6.46 1.70
C VAL A 168 -12.08 -6.60 3.19
N LEU A 169 -11.75 -5.59 4.01
CA LEU A 169 -12.03 -5.62 5.44
C LEU A 169 -13.54 -5.68 5.76
N ASN A 170 -14.39 -5.18 4.86
CA ASN A 170 -15.86 -5.22 4.97
C ASN A 170 -16.49 -6.44 4.27
N GLY A 171 -15.68 -7.33 3.69
CA GLY A 171 -16.16 -8.52 2.99
C GLY A 171 -16.73 -8.28 1.60
N ASP A 172 -16.48 -7.12 1.00
CA ASP A 172 -16.75 -6.87 -0.41
C ASP A 172 -15.57 -7.39 -1.25
N LEU A 173 -15.75 -8.57 -1.83
CA LEU A 173 -14.70 -9.33 -2.53
C LEU A 173 -14.85 -9.31 -4.06
N ARG A 174 -15.62 -8.36 -4.61
CA ARG A 174 -15.96 -8.33 -6.05
C ARG A 174 -14.76 -8.26 -7.01
N TYR A 175 -13.58 -7.84 -6.52
CA TYR A 175 -12.36 -7.72 -7.32
C TYR A 175 -11.25 -8.67 -6.88
N LEU A 176 -11.55 -9.57 -5.95
CA LEU A 176 -10.57 -10.49 -5.39
C LEU A 176 -10.05 -11.44 -6.47
N ASN A 177 -8.75 -11.67 -6.52
CA ASN A 177 -8.17 -12.67 -7.41
C ASN A 177 -8.63 -14.08 -6.99
N ASP A 178 -9.03 -14.92 -7.95
CA ASP A 178 -9.49 -16.31 -7.74
C ASP A 178 -8.56 -17.17 -6.87
N LYS A 179 -7.25 -16.89 -6.87
CA LYS A 179 -6.27 -17.55 -5.99
C LYS A 179 -6.72 -17.45 -4.52
N TYR A 180 -7.17 -16.29 -4.09
CA TYR A 180 -7.45 -16.01 -2.69
C TYR A 180 -8.72 -16.68 -2.18
N GLU A 181 -9.70 -16.94 -3.05
CA GLU A 181 -10.83 -17.79 -2.70
C GLU A 181 -10.38 -19.23 -2.40
N LYS A 182 -9.44 -19.75 -3.19
CA LYS A 182 -8.89 -21.10 -3.01
C LYS A 182 -8.05 -21.17 -1.74
N VAL A 183 -7.21 -20.16 -1.49
CA VAL A 183 -6.43 -20.02 -0.25
C VAL A 183 -7.33 -20.00 0.98
N ALA A 184 -8.38 -19.17 0.96
CA ALA A 184 -9.35 -19.08 2.06
C ALA A 184 -10.05 -20.43 2.34
N LYS A 185 -10.44 -21.16 1.28
CA LYS A 185 -11.00 -22.51 1.37
C LYS A 185 -10.01 -23.50 2.00
N VAL A 186 -8.75 -23.50 1.59
CA VAL A 186 -7.70 -24.38 2.15
C VAL A 186 -7.48 -24.10 3.64
N LEU A 187 -7.54 -22.84 4.05
CA LEU A 187 -7.40 -22.43 5.44
C LEU A 187 -8.70 -22.52 6.26
N ASN A 188 -9.81 -22.95 5.64
CA ASN A 188 -11.14 -23.02 6.25
C ASN A 188 -11.56 -21.71 6.95
N LYS A 189 -11.32 -20.57 6.28
CA LYS A 189 -11.66 -19.22 6.76
C LYS A 189 -12.32 -18.42 5.64
N SER A 190 -13.10 -17.40 5.99
CA SER A 190 -13.47 -16.38 5.01
C SER A 190 -12.24 -15.53 4.68
N PHE A 191 -12.19 -14.96 3.48
CA PHE A 191 -11.06 -14.13 3.07
C PHE A 191 -10.82 -12.92 4.00
N PRO A 192 -11.85 -12.16 4.43
CA PRO A 192 -11.67 -11.04 5.36
C PRO A 192 -11.12 -11.48 6.73
N ALA A 193 -11.45 -12.69 7.19
CA ALA A 193 -10.95 -13.22 8.46
C ALA A 193 -9.43 -13.51 8.43
N LEU A 194 -8.81 -13.60 7.26
CA LEU A 194 -7.36 -13.68 7.12
C LEU A 194 -6.66 -12.34 7.45
N TYR A 195 -7.43 -11.25 7.52
CA TYR A 195 -7.02 -9.91 7.94
C TYR A 195 -7.93 -9.38 9.08
N GLY A 196 -8.40 -10.30 9.93
CA GLY A 196 -9.25 -10.02 11.09
C GLY A 196 -8.54 -9.25 12.20
N GLU A 197 -9.28 -8.82 13.22
CA GLU A 197 -8.74 -8.14 14.41
C GLU A 197 -7.83 -9.03 15.25
N ASP A 198 -7.93 -10.34 15.05
CA ASP A 198 -7.09 -11.38 15.63
C ASP A 198 -5.88 -11.71 14.75
N THR A 199 -5.50 -10.84 13.82
CA THR A 199 -4.33 -11.04 12.94
C THR A 199 -3.38 -9.86 12.97
N VAL A 200 -2.08 -10.11 12.81
CA VAL A 200 -1.04 -9.06 12.82
C VAL A 200 -1.29 -8.01 11.74
N LEU A 201 -1.50 -8.44 10.48
CA LEU A 201 -1.78 -7.51 9.38
C LEU A 201 -3.15 -6.85 9.52
N GLY A 202 -4.16 -7.53 10.07
CA GLY A 202 -5.48 -6.94 10.28
C GLY A 202 -5.49 -5.85 11.37
N GLN A 203 -4.77 -6.06 12.47
CA GLN A 203 -4.53 -5.01 13.48
C GLN A 203 -3.76 -3.84 12.89
N TRP A 204 -2.68 -4.13 12.16
CA TRP A 204 -1.88 -3.13 11.47
C TRP A 204 -2.71 -2.30 10.48
N LEU A 205 -3.53 -2.93 9.63
CA LEU A 205 -4.42 -2.24 8.68
C LEU A 205 -5.40 -1.28 9.38
N ARG A 206 -5.96 -1.67 10.53
CA ARG A 206 -6.92 -0.84 11.30
C ARG A 206 -6.33 0.41 11.94
N THR A 207 -5.00 0.49 12.01
CA THR A 207 -4.30 1.68 12.52
C THR A 207 -3.86 2.64 11.41
N ARG A 208 -4.07 2.29 10.12
CA ARG A 208 -3.64 3.14 9.00
C ARG A 208 -4.52 4.38 8.86
N ASN A 209 -3.91 5.47 8.42
CA ASN A 209 -4.61 6.70 8.07
C ASN A 209 -5.23 6.61 6.67
N VAL A 210 -6.24 7.42 6.38
CA VAL A 210 -6.81 7.57 5.02
C VAL A 210 -6.19 8.73 4.24
N LEU A 211 -5.55 9.66 4.96
CA LEU A 211 -4.79 10.75 4.40
C LEU A 211 -3.62 11.12 5.31
N VAL A 212 -2.57 11.72 4.76
CA VAL A 212 -1.43 12.24 5.53
C VAL A 212 -0.93 13.53 4.91
N LYS A 213 -0.56 14.51 5.75
CA LYS A 213 0.13 15.73 5.31
C LYS A 213 1.63 15.58 5.55
N VAL A 214 2.43 15.76 4.49
CA VAL A 214 3.89 15.75 4.55
C VAL A 214 4.42 17.03 3.91
N GLY A 215 5.01 17.90 4.73
CA GLY A 215 5.36 19.26 4.35
C GLY A 215 4.13 20.03 3.88
N ASP A 216 4.20 20.49 2.64
CA ASP A 216 3.14 21.21 1.94
C ASP A 216 2.34 20.32 0.98
N MET A 217 2.38 18.99 1.14
CA MET A 217 1.65 18.05 0.29
C MET A 217 0.65 17.23 1.10
N LEU A 218 -0.54 17.05 0.56
CA LEU A 218 -1.56 16.16 1.09
C LEU A 218 -1.62 14.89 0.24
N PHE A 219 -1.51 13.72 0.87
CA PHE A 219 -1.58 12.42 0.22
C PHE A 219 -2.83 11.67 0.68
N LEU A 220 -3.55 11.07 -0.27
CA LEU A 220 -4.73 10.23 -0.03
C LEU A 220 -5.04 9.39 -1.27
N HIS A 221 -5.92 8.41 -1.15
CA HIS A 221 -6.17 7.48 -2.25
C HIS A 221 -6.95 8.10 -3.43
N GLY A 222 -8.17 8.62 -3.21
CA GLY A 222 -9.02 9.13 -4.30
C GLY A 222 -8.91 10.65 -4.48
N GLY A 223 -9.24 11.41 -3.43
CA GLY A 223 -9.29 12.85 -3.46
C GLY A 223 -10.31 13.41 -2.47
N LEU A 224 -10.27 14.72 -2.21
CA LEU A 224 -11.24 15.40 -1.36
C LEU A 224 -12.24 16.17 -2.20
N HIS A 225 -13.53 15.92 -1.95
CA HIS A 225 -14.61 16.71 -2.55
C HIS A 225 -14.59 18.15 -1.97
N PRO A 226 -14.79 19.22 -2.77
CA PRO A 226 -14.69 20.62 -2.32
C PRO A 226 -15.64 21.00 -1.17
N GLU A 227 -16.74 20.30 -1.03
CA GLU A 227 -17.69 20.44 0.09
C GLU A 227 -17.03 20.27 1.46
N LEU A 228 -16.02 19.40 1.58
CA LEU A 228 -15.28 19.22 2.84
C LEU A 228 -14.61 20.53 3.31
N ALA A 229 -14.10 21.34 2.38
CA ALA A 229 -13.57 22.66 2.70
C ALA A 229 -14.69 23.68 2.97
N LYS A 230 -15.80 23.63 2.21
CA LYS A 230 -16.96 24.52 2.42
C LYS A 230 -17.60 24.33 3.80
N GLU A 231 -17.60 23.10 4.31
CA GLU A 231 -18.07 22.75 5.65
C GLU A 231 -17.01 22.95 6.75
N GLY A 232 -15.79 23.35 6.40
CA GLY A 232 -14.72 23.56 7.39
C GLY A 232 -14.15 22.29 8.01
N ARG A 233 -14.31 21.12 7.37
CA ARG A 233 -13.85 19.81 7.90
C ARG A 233 -12.33 19.77 8.03
N THR A 234 -11.82 19.22 9.13
CA THR A 234 -10.37 19.16 9.36
C THR A 234 -9.77 17.81 8.93
N LEU A 235 -8.45 17.77 8.66
CA LEU A 235 -7.73 16.52 8.36
C LEU A 235 -7.87 15.49 9.50
N THR A 236 -7.83 15.98 10.75
CA THR A 236 -7.97 15.16 11.96
C THR A 236 -9.35 14.56 12.06
N GLU A 237 -10.40 15.38 11.89
CA GLU A 237 -11.79 14.93 11.90
C GLU A 237 -12.04 13.87 10.82
N ILE A 238 -11.58 14.11 9.59
CA ILE A 238 -11.73 13.15 8.48
C ILE A 238 -11.11 11.79 8.84
N ASN A 239 -9.88 11.76 9.35
CA ASN A 239 -9.23 10.48 9.71
C ASN A 239 -9.91 9.79 10.89
N GLN A 240 -10.28 10.54 11.93
CA GLN A 240 -10.89 9.99 13.14
C GLN A 240 -12.26 9.42 12.84
N VAL A 241 -13.12 10.17 12.14
CA VAL A 241 -14.47 9.73 11.78
C VAL A 241 -14.41 8.55 10.80
N PHE A 242 -13.53 8.60 9.80
CA PHE A 242 -13.37 7.47 8.88
C PHE A 242 -12.97 6.20 9.62
N SER A 243 -11.90 6.29 10.42
CA SER A 243 -11.31 5.12 11.06
C SER A 243 -12.18 4.53 12.17
N GLY A 244 -13.01 5.37 12.82
CA GLY A 244 -13.93 4.94 13.87
C GLY A 244 -15.00 3.94 13.41
N GLN A 245 -15.30 3.90 12.11
CA GLN A 245 -16.18 2.87 11.51
C GLN A 245 -15.57 2.29 10.22
N LEU A 246 -14.27 2.00 10.26
CA LEU A 246 -13.54 1.40 9.13
C LEU A 246 -14.18 0.09 8.65
N VAL A 247 -14.56 -0.77 9.58
CA VAL A 247 -15.38 -1.96 9.31
C VAL A 247 -16.81 -1.66 9.72
N GLU A 248 -17.75 -1.84 8.80
CA GLU A 248 -19.16 -1.54 9.01
C GLU A 248 -19.79 -2.57 9.96
N ASP A 249 -20.32 -2.08 11.07
CA ASP A 249 -21.16 -2.87 11.96
C ASP A 249 -22.59 -2.88 11.40
N LYS A 250 -23.12 -4.07 11.13
CA LYS A 250 -24.49 -4.23 10.63
C LYS A 250 -25.56 -3.76 11.63
N ASN A 251 -25.25 -3.76 12.92
CA ASN A 251 -26.15 -3.29 13.98
C ASN A 251 -26.05 -1.77 14.19
N ASN A 252 -25.00 -1.14 13.68
CA ASN A 252 -24.75 0.30 13.77
C ASN A 252 -24.25 0.82 12.41
N PRO A 253 -25.13 0.87 11.40
CA PRO A 253 -24.76 1.24 10.04
C PRO A 253 -24.19 2.66 9.98
N ARG A 254 -23.34 2.92 8.98
CA ARG A 254 -22.75 4.25 8.81
C ARG A 254 -23.84 5.27 8.43
N GLU A 255 -23.91 6.36 9.17
CA GLU A 255 -24.82 7.48 8.92
C GLU A 255 -24.08 8.82 8.80
N GLY A 256 -24.78 9.85 8.33
CA GLY A 256 -24.29 11.23 8.27
C GLY A 256 -22.91 11.37 7.61
N PHE A 257 -22.00 12.07 8.30
CA PHE A 257 -20.65 12.33 7.82
C PHE A 257 -19.81 11.05 7.67
N THR A 258 -19.97 10.08 8.57
CA THR A 258 -19.27 8.79 8.45
C THR A 258 -19.67 8.06 7.18
N ARG A 259 -20.97 8.07 6.84
CA ARG A 259 -21.47 7.52 5.57
C ARG A 259 -20.88 8.26 4.39
N TYR A 260 -20.90 9.60 4.40
CA TYR A 260 -20.34 10.42 3.33
C TYR A 260 -18.90 10.03 3.00
N LEU A 261 -18.05 9.90 4.03
CA LEU A 261 -16.63 9.55 3.88
C LEU A 261 -16.40 8.15 3.25
N HIS A 262 -17.36 7.24 3.35
CA HIS A 262 -17.26 5.87 2.81
C HIS A 262 -18.01 5.68 1.48
N LYS A 263 -18.49 6.77 0.86
CA LYS A 263 -19.21 6.75 -0.43
C LYS A 263 -18.46 7.55 -1.50
N THR A 264 -19.08 7.75 -2.66
CA THR A 264 -18.48 8.29 -3.88
C THR A 264 -17.74 9.62 -3.70
N ASN A 265 -18.18 10.50 -2.80
CA ASN A 265 -17.51 11.78 -2.52
C ASN A 265 -16.46 11.71 -1.41
N GLY A 266 -16.28 10.52 -0.82
CA GLY A 266 -15.33 10.29 0.26
C GLY A 266 -13.87 10.18 -0.21
N PRO A 267 -12.90 10.31 0.72
CA PRO A 267 -11.47 10.43 0.44
C PRO A 267 -10.86 9.29 -0.36
N ILE A 268 -11.44 8.09 -0.27
CA ILE A 268 -10.97 6.88 -0.97
C ILE A 268 -11.71 6.59 -2.28
N TRP A 269 -12.75 7.37 -2.64
CA TRP A 269 -13.57 7.10 -3.82
C TRP A 269 -13.69 8.28 -4.78
N TYR A 270 -13.43 9.50 -4.31
CA TYR A 270 -13.67 10.69 -5.11
C TYR A 270 -12.76 10.73 -6.35
N ARG A 271 -13.37 10.95 -7.52
CA ARG A 271 -12.68 11.00 -8.83
C ARG A 271 -12.80 12.34 -9.54
N GLY A 272 -13.40 13.35 -8.89
CA GLY A 272 -13.75 14.62 -9.55
C GLY A 272 -12.55 15.43 -10.02
N TYR A 273 -11.31 15.10 -9.65
CA TYR A 273 -10.12 15.71 -10.25
C TYR A 273 -9.90 15.30 -11.72
N PHE A 274 -10.48 14.16 -12.12
CA PHE A 274 -10.19 13.53 -13.42
C PHE A 274 -11.45 13.13 -14.20
N ARG A 275 -12.61 13.00 -13.53
CA ARG A 275 -13.87 12.53 -14.11
C ARG A 275 -14.99 13.55 -13.88
N PHE A 276 -16.01 13.54 -14.74
CA PHE A 276 -17.18 14.40 -14.60
C PHE A 276 -18.12 13.92 -13.46
N PRO A 277 -18.74 14.84 -12.69
CA PRO A 277 -18.52 16.29 -12.71
C PRO A 277 -17.12 16.64 -12.18
N LYS A 278 -16.37 17.41 -12.98
CA LYS A 278 -14.96 17.68 -12.75
C LYS A 278 -14.81 18.92 -11.87
N ALA A 279 -13.95 18.86 -10.86
CA ALA A 279 -13.60 20.00 -10.02
C ALA A 279 -12.97 21.12 -10.86
N SER A 280 -13.34 22.37 -10.58
CA SER A 280 -12.70 23.55 -11.21
C SER A 280 -11.37 23.90 -10.54
N ASP A 281 -10.60 24.82 -11.12
CA ASP A 281 -9.40 25.35 -10.48
C ASP A 281 -9.71 26.03 -9.13
N GLU A 282 -10.84 26.72 -9.01
CA GLU A 282 -11.29 27.36 -7.77
C GLU A 282 -11.63 26.34 -6.69
N ASP A 283 -12.23 25.20 -7.06
CA ASP A 283 -12.50 24.10 -6.13
C ASP A 283 -11.18 23.51 -5.58
N ILE A 284 -10.16 23.35 -6.44
CA ILE A 284 -8.83 22.87 -6.03
C ILE A 284 -8.11 23.91 -5.15
N ASP A 285 -8.19 25.19 -5.49
CA ASP A 285 -7.57 26.25 -4.69
C ASP A 285 -8.27 26.43 -3.33
N LEU A 286 -9.59 26.26 -3.27
CA LEU A 286 -10.34 26.22 -2.01
C LEU A 286 -9.83 25.09 -1.10
N LEU A 287 -9.70 23.87 -1.62
CA LEU A 287 -9.19 22.73 -0.86
C LEU A 287 -7.76 22.99 -0.35
N ARG A 288 -6.88 23.48 -1.22
CA ARG A 288 -5.47 23.77 -0.89
C ARG A 288 -5.35 24.83 0.19
N SER A 289 -6.09 25.92 0.07
CA SER A 289 -6.12 27.00 1.05
C SER A 289 -6.64 26.50 2.40
N HIS A 290 -7.74 25.75 2.39
CA HIS A 290 -8.37 25.23 3.61
C HIS A 290 -7.47 24.24 4.37
N PHE A 291 -6.82 23.31 3.65
CA PHE A 291 -5.95 22.30 4.27
C PHE A 291 -4.49 22.76 4.44
N GLY A 292 -4.14 23.97 4.00
CA GLY A 292 -2.80 24.55 4.11
C GLY A 292 -1.74 23.71 3.39
N VAL A 293 -2.00 23.37 2.13
CA VAL A 293 -1.10 22.56 1.28
C VAL A 293 -0.95 23.17 -0.12
N ASN A 294 0.20 22.95 -0.73
CA ASN A 294 0.51 23.37 -2.09
C ASN A 294 0.11 22.34 -3.13
N SER A 295 0.11 21.04 -2.81
CA SER A 295 -0.30 20.00 -3.74
C SER A 295 -1.08 18.87 -3.07
N ILE A 296 -1.98 18.26 -3.84
CA ILE A 296 -2.75 17.08 -3.47
C ILE A 296 -2.27 15.92 -4.35
N VAL A 297 -1.85 14.81 -3.76
CA VAL A 297 -1.29 13.64 -4.44
C VAL A 297 -2.21 12.45 -4.23
N VAL A 298 -2.67 11.85 -5.33
CA VAL A 298 -3.73 10.82 -5.33
C VAL A 298 -3.45 9.65 -6.25
N GLY A 299 -3.98 8.48 -5.91
CA GLY A 299 -4.05 7.29 -6.74
C GLY A 299 -5.44 7.12 -7.38
N HIS A 300 -5.99 5.91 -7.29
CA HIS A 300 -7.37 5.48 -7.56
C HIS A 300 -7.85 5.59 -9.02
N THR A 301 -7.57 6.71 -9.67
CA THR A 301 -7.94 6.99 -11.06
C THR A 301 -6.72 6.87 -11.94
N THR A 302 -6.58 5.69 -12.50
CA THR A 302 -5.48 5.30 -13.37
C THR A 302 -5.22 6.28 -14.49
N GLN A 303 -3.95 6.68 -14.58
CA GLN A 303 -3.34 7.41 -15.67
C GLN A 303 -2.36 6.48 -16.41
N GLU A 304 -1.92 6.88 -17.59
CA GLU A 304 -0.88 6.16 -18.33
C GLU A 304 0.50 6.27 -17.65
N GLN A 305 0.71 7.34 -16.89
CA GLN A 305 1.97 7.68 -16.24
C GLN A 305 1.72 8.58 -15.03
N VAL A 306 2.69 8.74 -14.14
CA VAL A 306 2.60 9.76 -13.07
C VAL A 306 2.45 11.13 -13.75
N SER A 307 1.37 11.85 -13.41
CA SER A 307 0.93 13.01 -14.18
C SER A 307 0.53 14.18 -13.29
N SER A 308 0.82 15.39 -13.76
CA SER A 308 0.45 16.62 -13.08
C SER A 308 -0.79 17.27 -13.72
N PHE A 309 -1.66 17.80 -12.88
CA PHE A 309 -2.91 18.46 -13.26
C PHE A 309 -3.06 19.77 -12.50
N TYR A 310 -3.91 20.67 -13.02
CA TYR A 310 -4.21 21.96 -12.41
C TYR A 310 -2.92 22.73 -12.08
N ASP A 311 -2.01 22.86 -13.04
CA ASP A 311 -0.72 23.56 -12.88
C ASP A 311 0.13 23.10 -11.67
N GLY A 312 0.24 21.78 -11.45
CA GLY A 312 1.05 21.26 -10.35
C GLY A 312 0.32 21.14 -9.01
N LYS A 313 -0.94 21.56 -8.94
CA LYS A 313 -1.78 21.51 -7.74
C LYS A 313 -2.25 20.10 -7.42
N VAL A 314 -2.48 19.25 -8.43
CA VAL A 314 -2.85 17.84 -8.26
C VAL A 314 -1.83 16.96 -8.98
N ILE A 315 -1.40 15.87 -8.33
CA ILE A 315 -0.53 14.86 -8.93
C ILE A 315 -1.21 13.50 -8.83
N ALA A 316 -1.42 12.85 -9.98
CA ALA A 316 -1.91 11.49 -10.04
C ALA A 316 -0.73 10.51 -10.06
N ILE A 317 -0.76 9.52 -9.17
CA ILE A 317 0.32 8.52 -9.00
C ILE A 317 -0.15 7.07 -9.19
N ASP A 318 -1.43 6.83 -9.49
CA ASP A 318 -1.86 5.57 -10.09
C ASP A 318 -1.47 5.59 -11.58
N SER A 319 -0.35 4.93 -11.88
CA SER A 319 0.26 4.80 -13.21
C SER A 319 -0.09 3.47 -13.89
N GLY A 320 -1.12 2.76 -13.42
CA GLY A 320 -1.59 1.54 -14.08
C GLY A 320 -0.84 0.25 -13.70
N ILE A 321 -0.09 0.26 -12.59
CA ILE A 321 0.64 -0.91 -12.06
C ILE A 321 -0.22 -2.17 -12.04
N LYS A 322 -1.49 -2.02 -11.64
CA LYS A 322 -2.52 -3.06 -11.58
C LYS A 322 -2.64 -3.95 -12.83
N ASN A 323 -2.29 -3.43 -14.00
CA ASN A 323 -2.37 -4.16 -15.26
C ASN A 323 -1.24 -5.19 -15.42
N GLY A 324 -0.19 -5.13 -14.57
CA GLY A 324 0.91 -6.09 -14.58
C GLY A 324 1.93 -5.88 -15.70
N GLU A 325 1.81 -4.81 -16.49
CA GLU A 325 2.67 -4.53 -17.65
C GLU A 325 3.73 -3.46 -17.39
N SER A 326 3.33 -2.34 -16.78
CA SER A 326 4.19 -1.18 -16.55
C SER A 326 3.82 -0.45 -15.27
N GLY A 327 4.57 0.61 -14.93
CA GLY A 327 4.28 1.45 -13.77
C GLY A 327 5.36 2.48 -13.52
N GLU A 328 5.00 3.49 -12.73
CA GLU A 328 5.87 4.60 -12.35
C GLU A 328 5.69 4.97 -10.88
N ILE A 329 6.72 5.60 -10.32
CA ILE A 329 6.73 6.16 -8.98
C ILE A 329 6.99 7.66 -9.03
N LEU A 330 6.30 8.45 -8.20
CA LEU A 330 6.64 9.87 -8.01
C LEU A 330 7.89 9.94 -7.14
N LEU A 331 8.90 10.69 -7.57
CA LEU A 331 10.10 10.99 -6.79
C LEU A 331 10.19 12.49 -6.57
N ILE A 332 10.51 12.89 -5.35
CA ILE A 332 10.74 14.27 -4.97
C ILE A 332 12.09 14.36 -4.30
N GLU A 333 13.00 15.12 -4.90
CA GLU A 333 14.34 15.35 -4.36
C GLU A 333 14.65 16.85 -4.37
N ASN A 334 14.92 17.41 -3.19
CA ASN A 334 15.17 18.84 -2.99
C ASN A 334 14.10 19.74 -3.64
N GLY A 335 12.82 19.36 -3.48
CA GLY A 335 11.66 20.08 -4.02
C GLY A 335 11.39 19.87 -5.51
N LYS A 336 12.28 19.20 -6.25
CA LYS A 336 12.06 18.85 -7.67
C LYS A 336 11.31 17.54 -7.78
N ARG A 337 10.36 17.47 -8.72
CA ARG A 337 9.49 16.32 -8.94
C ARG A 337 9.92 15.57 -10.20
N TYR A 338 9.93 14.24 -10.11
CA TYR A 338 10.27 13.36 -11.21
C TYR A 338 9.30 12.19 -11.25
N ARG A 339 9.07 11.71 -12.47
CA ARG A 339 8.56 10.38 -12.74
C ARG A 339 9.75 9.41 -12.69
N GLY A 340 9.66 8.40 -11.86
CA GLY A 340 10.60 7.29 -11.81
C GLY A 340 10.07 6.09 -12.59
N LEU A 341 10.83 5.66 -13.60
CA LEU A 341 10.42 4.63 -14.56
C LEU A 341 10.98 3.25 -14.17
N LEU A 342 10.45 2.17 -14.79
CA LEU A 342 10.85 0.78 -14.51
C LEU A 342 12.31 0.45 -14.86
N ASP A 343 12.90 1.17 -15.81
CA ASP A 343 14.32 1.03 -16.19
C ASP A 343 15.28 1.78 -15.23
N GLY A 344 14.73 2.47 -14.22
CA GLY A 344 15.48 3.29 -13.27
C GLY A 344 15.77 4.70 -13.76
N SER A 345 15.38 5.05 -15.00
CA SER A 345 15.47 6.42 -15.49
C SER A 345 14.47 7.34 -14.79
N ARG A 346 14.75 8.64 -14.85
CA ARG A 346 13.94 9.68 -14.22
C ARG A 346 13.63 10.77 -15.23
N VAL A 347 12.37 11.15 -15.31
CA VAL A 347 11.88 12.23 -16.18
C VAL A 347 11.32 13.33 -15.29
N SER A 348 11.66 14.60 -15.55
CA SER A 348 11.07 15.72 -14.79
C SER A 348 9.55 15.68 -14.95
N LEU A 349 8.83 15.83 -13.84
CA LEU A 349 7.37 15.91 -13.85
C LEU A 349 6.90 17.29 -14.26
#